data_AF-A0AAV3QJ98-F1
#
_entry.id   AF-A0AAV3QJ98-F1
#
_cell.length_a   1.000
_cell.length_b   1.000
_cell.length_c   1.000
_cell.angle_alpha   90.00
_cell.angle_beta   90.00
_cell.angle_gamma   90.00
#
_symmetry.space_group_name_H-M   'P 1'
#
loop_
_entity.id
_entity.type
_entity.pdbx_description
1 polymer ?
#
loop_
_entity_poly.entity_id
_entity_poly.type
_entity_poly.pdbx_seq_one_letter_code
_entity_poly.pdbx_strand_id
1 'polypeptide(L)'
;MKGFKEGGSITRPPLLDVVHTGWTTPIVTNNNVTTVKPNVEWTGEEKELTLGNDKALNAIFNAVDINIFKLINTCIVAKEAWETLETAYEGMQKVRMSILQQLTTRFETLRIE
;
A
#
# COMPACT_ATOMS: atom_id res chain seq x y z
N MET A 1 14.08 44.03 -12.96
CA MET A 1 15.14 43.03 -13.25
C MET A 1 14.94 41.84 -12.32
N LYS A 2 14.64 40.67 -12.92
CA LYS A 2 14.66 39.29 -12.40
C LYS A 2 14.40 39.07 -10.90
N GLY A 3 13.13 38.79 -10.59
CA GLY A 3 12.75 38.05 -9.40
C GLY A 3 13.21 36.59 -9.51
N PHE A 4 13.75 36.11 -8.40
CA PHE A 4 14.30 34.79 -8.14
C PHE A 4 13.34 33.68 -8.59
N LYS A 5 13.79 32.79 -9.48
CA LYS A 5 13.09 31.53 -9.75
C LYS A 5 13.60 30.51 -8.75
N GLU A 6 12.82 30.27 -7.70
CA GLU A 6 13.00 29.07 -6.90
C GLU A 6 12.77 27.86 -7.79
N GLY A 7 13.76 26.97 -7.77
CA GLY A 7 13.88 25.80 -8.62
C GLY A 7 12.67 24.89 -8.49
N GLY A 8 12.40 24.17 -9.59
CA GLY A 8 11.33 23.21 -9.71
C GLY A 8 11.21 22.36 -8.45
N SER A 9 10.05 22.47 -7.80
CA SER A 9 9.67 21.59 -6.72
C SER A 9 9.79 20.16 -7.26
N ILE A 10 10.74 19.41 -6.72
CA ILE A 10 10.83 17.97 -6.89
C ILE A 10 9.57 17.44 -6.21
N THR A 11 8.48 17.38 -6.96
CA THR A 11 7.22 16.83 -6.50
C THR A 11 7.48 15.36 -6.23
N ARG A 12 7.56 15.04 -4.93
CA ARG A 12 7.49 13.70 -4.35
C ARG A 12 6.55 12.84 -5.21
N PRO A 13 6.95 11.62 -5.65
CA PRO A 13 6.19 10.90 -6.65
C PRO A 13 4.73 10.71 -6.19
N PRO A 14 3.73 11.15 -6.99
CA PRO A 14 2.32 11.24 -6.57
C PRO A 14 1.74 9.90 -6.10
N LEU A 15 2.36 8.78 -6.49
CA LEU A 15 1.92 7.44 -6.11
C LEU A 15 2.15 7.12 -4.63
N LEU A 16 3.22 7.63 -4.02
CA LEU A 16 3.52 7.34 -2.62
C LEU A 16 2.49 8.00 -1.70
N ASP A 17 2.01 9.18 -2.09
CA ASP A 17 1.04 9.94 -1.30
C ASP A 17 -0.33 9.24 -1.28
N VAL A 18 -0.75 8.64 -2.40
CA VAL A 18 -2.00 7.86 -2.49
C VAL A 18 -1.96 6.61 -1.60
N VAL A 19 -0.81 5.92 -1.53
CA VAL A 19 -0.63 4.75 -0.67
C VAL A 19 -0.71 5.13 0.82
N HIS A 20 -0.23 6.31 1.21
CA HIS A 20 -0.27 6.75 2.61
C HIS A 20 -1.60 7.39 3.03
N THR A 21 -2.15 8.26 2.18
CA THR A 21 -3.41 8.98 2.47
C THR A 21 -4.63 8.07 2.38
N GLY A 22 -4.59 7.08 1.49
CA GLY A 22 -5.69 6.15 1.25
C GLY A 22 -6.76 6.76 0.36
N TRP A 23 -7.06 6.10 -0.75
CA TRP A 23 -8.21 6.45 -1.56
C TRP A 23 -9.50 5.94 -0.91
N THR A 24 -10.55 6.76 -0.95
CA THR A 24 -11.89 6.39 -0.50
C THR A 24 -12.86 6.57 -1.66
N THR A 25 -13.84 5.67 -1.75
CA THR A 25 -14.84 5.73 -2.82
C THR A 25 -15.67 7.01 -2.70
N PRO A 26 -15.85 7.78 -3.78
CA PRO A 26 -16.69 8.97 -3.77
C PRO A 26 -18.12 8.65 -3.29
N ILE A 27 -18.60 9.40 -2.30
CA ILE A 27 -19.94 9.27 -1.73
C ILE A 27 -20.73 10.56 -1.93
N VAL A 28 -22.04 10.43 -2.11
CA VAL A 28 -22.97 11.55 -2.09
C VAL A 28 -23.89 11.43 -0.88
N THR A 29 -24.06 12.53 -0.15
CA THR A 29 -24.97 12.61 1.00
C THR A 29 -26.22 13.37 0.60
N ASN A 30 -27.37 12.69 0.57
CA ASN A 30 -28.67 13.32 0.34
C ASN A 30 -29.62 12.95 1.48
N ASN A 31 -30.22 13.94 2.14
CA ASN A 31 -31.18 13.76 3.24
C ASN A 31 -30.73 12.74 4.30
N ASN A 32 -29.48 12.84 4.78
CA ASN A 32 -28.85 11.95 5.77
C ASN A 32 -28.61 10.50 5.31
N VAL A 33 -28.82 10.19 4.04
CA VAL A 33 -28.45 8.90 3.43
C VAL A 33 -27.19 9.08 2.60
N THR A 34 -26.12 8.36 2.96
CA THR A 34 -24.88 8.28 2.19
C THR A 34 -24.97 7.13 1.20
N THR A 35 -24.77 7.42 -0.08
CA THR A 35 -24.72 6.42 -1.15
C THR A 35 -23.45 6.57 -1.97
N VAL A 36 -22.97 5.46 -2.55
CA VAL A 36 -21.83 5.50 -3.47
C VAL A 36 -22.22 6.33 -4.69
N LYS A 37 -21.41 7.34 -4.96
CA LYS A 37 -21.64 8.25 -6.08
C LYS A 37 -21.36 7.52 -7.40
N PRO A 38 -22.27 7.55 -8.39
CA PRO A 38 -22.02 6.95 -9.70
C PRO A 38 -20.80 7.57 -10.39
N ASN A 39 -19.98 6.76 -11.06
CA ASN A 39 -18.74 7.20 -11.71
C ASN A 39 -18.93 8.34 -12.73
N VAL A 40 -20.13 8.45 -13.32
CA VAL A 40 -20.50 9.51 -14.26
C VAL A 40 -20.52 10.89 -13.61
N GLU A 41 -20.86 10.94 -12.32
CA GLU A 41 -21.00 12.18 -11.55
C GLU A 41 -19.71 12.60 -10.84
N TRP A 42 -18.65 11.80 -10.97
CA TRP A 42 -17.38 12.09 -10.31
C TRP A 42 -16.75 13.39 -10.84
N THR A 43 -16.26 14.21 -9.92
CA THR A 43 -15.50 15.43 -10.22
C THR A 43 -14.15 15.07 -10.86
N GLY A 44 -13.48 16.05 -11.46
CA GLY A 44 -12.13 15.85 -12.00
C GLY A 44 -11.14 15.38 -10.93
N GLU A 45 -11.23 15.93 -9.72
CA GLU A 45 -10.40 15.56 -8.58
C GLU A 45 -10.65 14.13 -8.11
N GLU A 46 -11.93 13.71 -8.00
CA GLU A 46 -12.31 12.33 -7.63
C GLU A 46 -11.78 11.31 -8.65
N LYS A 47 -11.81 11.65 -9.94
CA LYS A 47 -11.27 10.81 -11.02
C LYS A 47 -9.74 10.72 -10.96
N GLU A 48 -9.05 11.82 -10.74
CA GLU A 48 -7.58 11.84 -10.59
C GLU A 48 -7.12 11.03 -9.38
N LEU A 49 -7.82 11.14 -8.25
CA LEU A 49 -7.53 10.33 -7.05
C LEU A 49 -7.74 8.83 -7.31
N THR A 50 -8.82 8.46 -8.01
CA THR A 50 -9.07 7.06 -8.39
C THR A 50 -7.99 6.54 -9.33
N LEU A 51 -7.63 7.32 -10.36
CA LEU A 51 -6.55 6.97 -11.28
C LEU A 51 -5.21 6.82 -10.55
N GLY A 52 -4.96 7.66 -9.54
CA GLY A 52 -3.80 7.55 -8.66
C GLY A 52 -3.78 6.21 -7.90
N ASN A 53 -4.93 5.82 -7.35
CA ASN A 53 -5.09 4.54 -6.63
C ASN A 53 -4.84 3.34 -7.56
N ASP A 54 -5.45 3.35 -8.74
CA ASP A 54 -5.31 2.24 -9.70
C ASP A 54 -3.86 2.09 -10.18
N LYS A 55 -3.17 3.22 -10.42
CA LYS A 55 -1.74 3.21 -10.77
C LYS A 55 -0.89 2.67 -9.63
N ALA A 56 -1.17 3.05 -8.39
CA ALA A 56 -0.45 2.57 -7.22
C ALA A 56 -0.68 1.07 -7.00
N LEU A 57 -1.92 0.59 -7.07
CA LEU A 57 -2.24 -0.84 -7.01
C LEU A 57 -1.53 -1.62 -8.10
N ASN A 58 -1.59 -1.15 -9.35
CA ASN A 58 -0.91 -1.82 -10.44
C ASN A 58 0.61 -1.88 -10.21
N ALA A 59 1.23 -0.79 -9.72
CA ALA A 59 2.65 -0.80 -9.39
C ALA A 59 2.96 -1.83 -8.29
N ILE A 60 2.15 -1.89 -7.24
CA ILE A 60 2.29 -2.87 -6.15
C ILE A 60 2.16 -4.30 -6.68
N PHE A 61 1.12 -4.60 -7.45
CA PHE A 61 0.85 -5.93 -7.99
C PHE A 61 1.95 -6.43 -8.92
N ASN A 62 2.56 -5.55 -9.71
CA ASN A 62 3.67 -5.91 -10.59
C ASN A 62 5.02 -6.03 -9.85
N ALA A 63 5.15 -5.46 -8.66
CA ALA A 63 6.39 -5.46 -7.89
C ALA A 63 6.58 -6.70 -7.00
N VAL A 64 5.52 -7.47 -6.74
CA VAL A 64 5.53 -8.60 -5.80
C VAL A 64 5.60 -9.96 -6.51
N ASP A 65 6.09 -10.98 -5.80
CA ASP A 65 6.06 -12.35 -6.32
C ASP A 65 4.64 -12.95 -6.29
N ILE A 66 4.45 -14.10 -6.95
CA ILE A 66 3.14 -14.73 -7.13
C ILE A 66 2.45 -15.12 -5.81
N ASN A 67 3.19 -15.46 -4.76
CA ASN A 67 2.59 -15.87 -3.49
C ASN A 67 2.05 -14.66 -2.75
N ILE A 68 2.83 -13.59 -2.76
CA ILE A 68 2.44 -12.31 -2.16
C ILE A 68 1.34 -11.65 -2.99
N PHE A 69 1.39 -11.74 -4.32
CA PHE A 69 0.32 -11.27 -5.21
C PHE A 69 -1.02 -11.92 -4.86
N LYS A 70 -1.06 -13.24 -4.64
CA LYS A 70 -2.30 -13.95 -4.22
C LYS A 70 -2.87 -13.45 -2.91
N LEU A 71 -2.05 -12.87 -2.03
CA LEU A 71 -2.51 -12.32 -0.75
C LEU A 71 -3.20 -10.96 -0.94
N ILE A 72 -2.76 -10.16 -1.91
CA ILE A 72 -3.18 -8.77 -2.09
C ILE A 72 -4.07 -8.53 -3.33
N ASN A 73 -4.29 -9.53 -4.18
CA ASN A 73 -4.99 -9.35 -5.46
C ASN A 73 -6.47 -8.94 -5.33
N THR A 74 -7.08 -9.12 -4.15
CA THR A 74 -8.45 -8.68 -3.87
C THR A 74 -8.53 -7.25 -3.35
N CYS A 75 -7.40 -6.61 -3.04
CA CYS A 75 -7.39 -5.25 -2.52
C CYS A 75 -7.80 -4.24 -3.59
N ILE A 76 -8.74 -3.37 -3.24
CA ILE A 76 -9.27 -2.30 -4.11
C ILE A 76 -8.60 -0.96 -3.78
N VAL A 77 -7.99 -0.84 -2.61
CA VAL A 77 -7.28 0.36 -2.17
C VAL A 77 -5.78 0.06 -2.09
N ALA A 78 -4.96 0.89 -2.73
CA ALA A 78 -3.50 0.73 -2.74
C ALA A 78 -2.90 0.73 -1.33
N LYS A 79 -3.48 1.51 -0.42
CA LYS A 79 -3.11 1.54 1.00
C LYS A 79 -3.32 0.20 1.70
N GLU A 80 -4.46 -0.44 1.48
CA GLU A 80 -4.76 -1.75 2.07
C GLU A 80 -3.79 -2.82 1.56
N ALA A 81 -3.49 -2.79 0.25
CA ALA A 81 -2.48 -3.67 -0.32
C ALA A 81 -1.10 -3.43 0.32
N TRP A 82 -0.71 -2.17 0.53
CA TRP A 82 0.56 -1.82 1.18
C TRP A 82 0.64 -2.27 2.65
N GLU A 83 -0.40 -2.01 3.45
CA GLU A 83 -0.46 -2.43 4.87
C GLU A 83 -0.44 -3.96 5.01
N THR A 84 -1.07 -4.67 4.09
CA THR A 84 -1.02 -6.14 4.02
C THR A 84 0.40 -6.63 3.71
N LEU A 85 1.11 -5.95 2.82
CA LEU A 85 2.51 -6.25 2.52
C LEU A 85 3.41 -6.04 3.73
N GLU A 86 3.30 -4.92 4.43
CA GLU A 86 4.07 -4.65 5.65
C GLU A 86 3.86 -5.77 6.67
N THR A 87 2.61 -6.14 6.92
CA THR A 87 2.25 -7.21 7.84
C THR A 87 2.82 -8.57 7.42
N ALA A 88 2.74 -8.91 6.13
CA ALA A 88 3.24 -10.18 5.60
C ALA A 88 4.77 -10.30 5.74
N TYR A 89 5.50 -9.23 5.43
CA TYR A 89 6.96 -9.21 5.56
C TYR A 89 7.40 -9.25 7.01
N GLU A 90 6.73 -8.54 7.91
CA GLU A 90 6.98 -8.65 9.35
C GLU A 90 6.75 -10.08 9.88
N GLY A 91 5.65 -10.71 9.46
CA GLY A 91 5.35 -12.11 9.80
C GLY A 91 6.45 -13.06 9.33
N MET A 92 6.96 -12.88 8.10
CA MET A 92 8.05 -13.70 7.56
C MET A 92 9.34 -13.56 8.38
N GLN A 93 9.69 -12.35 8.83
CA GLN A 93 10.86 -12.13 9.68
C GLN A 93 10.73 -12.83 11.03
N LYS A 94 9.54 -12.76 11.65
CA LYS A 94 9.26 -13.45 12.92
C LYS A 94 9.42 -14.97 12.79
N VAL A 95 8.90 -15.57 11.71
CA VAL A 95 9.06 -17.02 11.45
C VAL A 95 10.52 -17.39 11.24
N ARG A 96 11.28 -16.63 10.45
CA ARG A 96 12.71 -16.89 10.22
C ARG A 96 13.52 -16.83 11.52
N MET A 97 13.25 -15.83 12.36
CA MET A 97 13.90 -15.69 13.66
C MET A 97 13.59 -16.90 14.56
N SER A 98 12.33 -17.34 14.62
CA SER A 98 11.94 -18.51 15.41
C SER A 98 12.65 -19.78 14.97
N ILE A 99 12.77 -20.01 13.65
CA ILE A 99 13.51 -21.17 13.10
C ILE A 99 14.98 -21.10 13.49
N LEU A 100 15.62 -19.93 13.37
CA LEU A 100 17.01 -19.74 13.78
C LEU A 100 17.22 -20.03 15.26
N GLN A 101 16.36 -19.51 16.13
CA GLN A 101 16.42 -19.79 17.57
C GLN A 101 16.28 -21.28 17.87
N GLN A 102 15.31 -21.97 17.24
CA GLN A 102 15.15 -23.41 17.40
C GLN A 102 16.40 -24.18 16.98
N LEU A 103 17.04 -23.81 15.87
CA LEU A 103 18.27 -24.44 15.39
C LEU A 103 19.43 -24.18 16.35
N THR A 104 19.59 -22.94 16.83
CA THR A 104 20.62 -22.57 17.80
C THR A 104 20.47 -23.37 19.09
N THR A 105 19.26 -23.43 19.66
CA THR A 105 18.99 -24.22 20.88
C THR A 105 19.33 -25.69 20.67
N ARG A 106 18.91 -26.30 19.55
CA ARG A 106 19.24 -27.69 19.24
C ARG A 106 20.75 -27.92 19.13
N PHE A 107 21.46 -27.00 18.49
CA PHE A 107 22.91 -27.08 18.35
C PHE A 107 23.63 -26.95 19.70
N GLU A 108 23.18 -26.04 20.56
CA GLU A 108 23.72 -25.87 21.92
C GLU A 108 23.48 -27.10 22.78
N THR A 109 22.28 -27.69 22.72
CA THR A 109 21.97 -28.94 23.44
C THR A 109 22.87 -30.09 23.00
N LEU A 110 23.13 -30.23 21.70
CA LEU A 110 24.05 -31.26 21.16
C LEU A 110 25.51 -31.09 21.63
N ARG A 111 25.92 -29.89 22.03
CA ARG A 111 27.28 -29.58 22.48
C ARG A 111 27.50 -29.78 23.97
N ILE A 112 26.42 -29.89 24.75
CA ILE A 112 26.46 -29.99 26.22
C ILE A 112 26.45 -31.48 26.66
N GLU A 113 26.36 -32.41 25.71
CA GLU A 113 26.41 -33.86 25.91
C GLU A 113 27.81 -34.44 25.80
#